data_AF-A0A6V8NT59-F1
#
_entry.id   AF-A0A6V8NT59-F1
#
_cell.length_a   1.000
_cell.length_b   1.000
_cell.length_c   1.000
_cell.angle_alpha   90.00
_cell.angle_beta   90.00
_cell.angle_gamma   90.00
#
_symmetry.space_group_name_H-M   'P 1'
#
loop_
_entity.id
_entity.type
_entity.pdbx_description
1 polymer ?
#
loop_
_entity_poly.entity_id
_entity_poly.type
_entity_poly.pdbx_seq_one_letter_code
_entity_poly.pdbx_strand_id
1 'polypeptide(L)'
;YWGRLKELFEIINRGNPELEVPPYNGGLFDPDKHIFLEDYRVGDLYVARAVDLLSRSSDKAYIDYGSLEIRHLGSIYEGLLEYKLAVAEEDIVPIKEKSREIFISLEEARTQKKKIKEDEVVRKGEVCLVTDRGERKATGSYYTPHYIVKYIVENTLGPLIEEKRKKVGEGIREVKEKIKNARGQDRKFYEKELKDTESSLVDEILSVKVLDPAMGSGHFLVEATDFLARELLKALGGEPLEEPSGKTVVREVPDPYGPKQPEEEDIRWARREVVEKCIFGVDLNPLAVE
;
A
#
# COMPACT_ATOMS: atom_id res chain seq x y z
N TYR A 1 -14.62 24.97 7.87
CA TYR A 1 -14.01 23.81 7.22
C TYR A 1 -12.88 23.22 8.05
N TRP A 2 -11.89 23.99 8.52
CA TRP A 2 -10.82 23.46 9.40
C TRP A 2 -11.37 22.88 10.71
N GLY A 3 -12.29 23.57 11.38
CA GLY A 3 -12.93 23.06 12.60
C GLY A 3 -13.66 21.73 12.39
N ARG A 4 -14.36 21.58 11.25
CA ARG A 4 -15.00 20.32 10.86
C ARG A 4 -14.00 19.21 10.56
N LEU A 5 -12.86 19.56 9.96
CA LEU A 5 -11.77 18.62 9.71
C LEU A 5 -11.20 18.11 11.04
N LYS A 6 -11.04 19.00 12.03
CA LYS A 6 -10.62 18.64 13.39
C LYS A 6 -11.63 17.75 14.11
N GLU A 7 -12.93 18.02 13.98
CA GLU A 7 -13.97 17.12 14.49
C GLU A 7 -13.88 15.72 13.84
N LEU A 8 -13.64 15.65 12.52
CA LEU A 8 -13.44 14.37 11.82
C LEU A 8 -12.18 13.64 12.32
N PHE A 9 -11.08 14.36 12.54
CA PHE A 9 -9.86 13.80 13.11
C PHE A 9 -10.10 13.19 14.49
N GLU A 10 -10.85 13.87 15.35
CA GLU A 10 -11.24 13.33 16.67
C GLU A 10 -12.14 12.10 16.56
N ILE A 11 -13.14 12.13 15.66
CA ILE A 11 -14.04 11.00 15.42
C ILE A 11 -13.24 9.78 14.93
N ILE A 12 -12.30 9.96 14.00
CA ILE A 12 -11.48 8.86 13.49
C ILE A 12 -10.55 8.34 14.59
N ASN A 13 -9.94 9.22 15.38
CA ASN A 13 -8.98 8.83 16.42
C ASN A 13 -9.66 8.11 17.61
N ARG A 14 -10.77 8.65 18.13
CA ARG A 14 -11.45 8.14 19.34
C ARG A 14 -12.66 7.26 19.05
N GLY A 15 -13.13 7.24 17.81
CA GLY A 15 -14.42 6.66 17.45
C GLY A 15 -15.59 7.57 17.81
N ASN A 16 -16.75 7.26 17.25
CA ASN A 16 -18.02 7.87 17.61
C ASN A 16 -19.15 6.81 17.56
N PRO A 17 -19.66 6.36 18.73
CA PRO A 17 -20.72 5.36 18.79
C PRO A 17 -22.04 5.77 18.15
N GLU A 18 -22.40 7.06 18.17
CA GLU A 18 -23.65 7.57 17.57
C GLU A 18 -23.61 7.51 16.04
N LEU A 19 -22.41 7.60 15.47
CA LEU A 19 -22.18 7.52 14.02
C LEU A 19 -21.73 6.12 13.58
N GLU A 20 -21.71 5.14 14.50
CA GLU A 20 -21.19 3.78 14.26
C GLU A 20 -19.74 3.75 13.74
N VAL A 21 -18.93 4.76 14.12
CA VAL A 21 -17.52 4.85 13.72
C VAL A 21 -16.64 4.26 14.84
N PRO A 22 -15.90 3.17 14.60
CA PRO A 22 -14.97 2.64 15.59
C PRO A 22 -13.72 3.54 15.71
N PRO A 23 -13.01 3.53 16.84
CA PRO A 23 -11.70 4.16 16.93
C PRO A 23 -10.72 3.49 15.96
N TYR A 24 -10.08 4.29 15.12
CA TYR A 24 -8.99 3.84 14.25
C TYR A 24 -7.69 3.98 15.03
N ASN A 25 -7.26 2.88 15.66
CA ASN A 25 -6.11 2.77 16.55
C ASN A 25 -4.72 3.00 15.90
N GLY A 26 -4.66 3.67 14.75
CA GLY A 26 -3.42 3.95 14.01
C GLY A 26 -2.66 5.17 14.52
N GLY A 27 -3.29 6.03 15.33
CA GLY A 27 -2.67 7.24 15.84
C GLY A 27 -2.40 8.33 14.80
N LEU A 28 -2.90 8.15 13.57
CA LEU A 28 -2.79 9.11 12.45
C LEU A 28 -3.27 10.52 12.81
N PHE A 29 -4.25 10.60 13.72
CA PHE A 29 -4.81 11.85 14.23
C PHE A 29 -4.71 11.93 15.76
N ASP A 30 -3.71 11.27 16.33
CA ASP A 30 -3.40 11.37 17.75
C ASP A 30 -2.85 12.78 18.06
N PRO A 31 -3.55 13.60 18.87
CA PRO A 31 -3.12 14.96 19.17
C PRO A 31 -1.78 15.00 19.92
N ASP A 32 -1.43 13.96 20.68
CA ASP A 32 -0.17 13.90 21.42
C ASP A 32 1.02 13.62 20.47
N LYS A 33 0.78 12.92 19.35
CA LYS A 33 1.78 12.66 18.31
C LYS A 33 1.89 13.80 17.30
N HIS A 34 0.78 14.48 17.01
CA HIS A 34 0.68 15.46 15.94
C HIS A 34 0.33 16.87 16.45
N ILE A 35 1.09 17.36 17.43
CA ILE A 35 0.92 18.69 18.08
C ILE A 35 0.82 19.83 17.06
N PHE A 36 1.49 19.71 15.90
CA PHE A 36 1.40 20.68 14.81
C PHE A 36 -0.07 20.94 14.36
N LEU A 37 -0.91 19.91 14.33
CA LEU A 37 -2.33 20.07 13.96
C LEU A 37 -3.16 20.76 15.06
N GLU A 38 -2.64 20.82 16.28
CA GLU A 38 -3.25 21.53 17.42
C GLU A 38 -2.84 23.00 17.46
N ASP A 39 -1.56 23.28 17.19
CA ASP A 39 -0.98 24.63 17.28
C ASP A 39 -1.38 25.53 16.10
N TYR A 40 -1.60 24.94 14.92
CA TYR A 40 -1.82 25.68 13.69
C TYR A 40 -3.23 25.51 13.13
N ARG A 41 -3.69 26.52 12.39
CA ARG A 41 -5.00 26.51 11.72
C ARG A 41 -4.87 27.00 10.30
N VAL A 42 -5.62 26.37 9.40
CA VAL A 42 -5.71 26.77 8.00
C VAL A 42 -7.03 27.51 7.78
N GLY A 43 -6.97 28.61 7.04
CA GLY A 43 -8.18 29.38 6.69
C GLY A 43 -9.16 28.54 5.87
N ASP A 44 -10.44 28.65 6.20
CA ASP A 44 -11.52 27.84 5.61
C ASP A 44 -11.59 27.91 4.08
N LEU A 45 -11.27 29.07 3.50
CA LEU A 45 -11.21 29.26 2.05
C LEU A 45 -10.20 28.31 1.39
N TYR A 46 -9.02 28.15 2.00
CA TYR A 46 -7.96 27.30 1.47
C TYR A 46 -8.30 25.81 1.64
N VAL A 47 -8.85 25.43 2.79
CA VAL A 47 -9.30 24.04 3.04
C VAL A 47 -10.39 23.65 2.05
N ALA A 48 -11.41 24.49 1.86
CA ALA A 48 -12.49 24.21 0.92
C ALA A 48 -11.98 24.04 -0.52
N ARG A 49 -11.04 24.90 -0.95
CA ARG A 49 -10.41 24.79 -2.26
C ARG A 49 -9.60 23.50 -2.41
N ALA A 50 -8.82 23.12 -1.40
CA ALA A 50 -8.05 21.88 -1.42
C ALA A 50 -8.96 20.65 -1.52
N VAL A 51 -10.02 20.61 -0.71
CA VAL A 51 -11.00 19.50 -0.73
C VAL A 51 -11.72 19.41 -2.08
N ASP A 52 -12.14 20.54 -2.66
CA ASP A 52 -12.78 20.53 -3.99
C ASP A 52 -11.82 20.00 -5.08
N LEU A 53 -10.55 20.43 -5.05
CA LEU A 53 -9.53 19.95 -5.99
C LEU A 53 -9.23 18.45 -5.81
N LEU A 54 -9.19 17.95 -4.57
CA LEU A 54 -9.03 16.51 -4.31
C LEU A 54 -10.26 15.73 -4.74
N SER A 55 -11.46 16.30 -4.63
CA SER A 55 -12.69 15.59 -4.99
C SER A 55 -12.90 15.41 -6.50
N ARG A 56 -12.07 16.03 -7.36
CA ARG A 56 -12.30 16.09 -8.81
C ARG A 56 -11.07 15.76 -9.65
N SER A 57 -11.28 15.06 -10.76
CA SER A 57 -10.26 14.85 -11.78
C SER A 57 -10.07 16.08 -12.68
N SER A 58 -9.08 16.03 -13.57
CA SER A 58 -8.75 17.14 -14.49
C SER A 58 -9.87 17.51 -15.46
N ASP A 59 -10.77 16.57 -15.75
CA ASP A 59 -12.02 16.75 -16.52
C ASP A 59 -13.23 17.15 -15.66
N LYS A 60 -13.01 17.44 -14.37
CA LYS A 60 -14.00 17.84 -13.36
C LYS A 60 -15.01 16.76 -12.95
N ALA A 61 -14.79 15.50 -13.32
CA ALA A 61 -15.56 14.39 -12.78
C ALA A 61 -15.21 14.16 -11.30
N TYR A 62 -16.14 13.60 -10.51
CA TYR A 62 -15.84 13.24 -9.12
C TYR A 62 -14.93 12.01 -9.07
N ILE A 63 -13.94 12.06 -8.19
CA ILE A 63 -13.05 10.92 -7.93
C ILE A 63 -13.72 9.99 -6.92
N ASP A 64 -13.83 8.72 -7.30
CA ASP A 64 -14.19 7.65 -6.36
C ASP A 64 -12.94 7.14 -5.66
N TYR A 65 -12.83 7.47 -4.37
CA TYR A 65 -11.74 7.00 -3.53
C TYR A 65 -11.99 5.59 -2.95
N GLY A 66 -13.18 5.02 -3.11
CA GLY A 66 -13.48 3.64 -2.68
C GLY A 66 -12.75 2.60 -3.52
N SER A 67 -12.48 2.92 -4.78
CA SER A 67 -11.70 2.10 -5.73
C SER A 67 -10.21 2.47 -5.75
N LEU A 68 -9.70 3.20 -4.76
CA LEU A 68 -8.26 3.45 -4.60
C LEU A 68 -7.52 2.14 -4.45
N GLU A 69 -6.87 1.73 -5.52
CA GLU A 69 -5.89 0.67 -5.45
C GLU A 69 -4.59 1.19 -4.83
N ILE A 70 -3.84 0.26 -4.24
CA ILE A 70 -2.56 0.57 -3.59
C ILE A 70 -1.55 1.19 -4.58
N ARG A 71 -1.72 0.90 -5.88
CA ARG A 71 -0.96 1.50 -6.99
C ARG A 71 -1.12 3.02 -7.08
N HIS A 72 -2.32 3.54 -6.77
CA HIS A 72 -2.58 4.96 -6.78
C HIS A 72 -1.89 5.67 -5.60
N LEU A 73 -1.81 5.03 -4.43
CA LEU A 73 -1.07 5.53 -3.27
C LEU A 73 0.42 5.65 -3.58
N GLY A 74 1.02 4.62 -4.22
CA GLY A 74 2.40 4.66 -4.66
C GLY A 74 2.69 5.84 -5.61
N SER A 75 1.80 6.12 -6.56
CA SER A 75 1.94 7.23 -7.51
C SER A 75 1.75 8.60 -6.85
N ILE A 76 0.80 8.72 -5.90
CA ILE A 76 0.60 9.95 -5.11
C ILE A 76 1.84 10.22 -4.26
N TYR A 77 2.36 9.20 -3.59
CA TYR A 77 3.56 9.29 -2.77
C TYR A 77 4.80 9.67 -3.60
N GLU A 78 4.99 9.05 -4.77
CA GLU A 78 6.04 9.43 -5.73
C GLU A 78 5.94 10.90 -6.13
N GLY A 79 4.73 11.39 -6.41
CA GLY A 79 4.49 12.80 -6.69
C GLY A 79 4.86 13.67 -5.49
N LEU A 80 4.41 13.32 -4.29
CA LEU A 80 4.68 14.10 -3.07
C LEU A 80 6.17 14.17 -2.73
N LEU A 81 6.92 13.09 -2.94
CA LEU A 81 8.38 13.10 -2.76
C LEU A 81 9.12 13.94 -3.79
N GLU A 82 8.54 14.15 -4.97
CA GLU A 82 9.15 15.00 -5.98
C GLU A 82 9.09 16.49 -5.61
N TYR A 83 8.14 16.90 -4.77
CA TYR A 83 7.90 18.32 -4.46
C TYR A 83 8.19 18.64 -2.99
N LYS A 84 9.06 19.62 -2.76
CA LYS A 84 9.25 20.25 -1.44
C LYS A 84 8.63 21.64 -1.44
N LEU A 85 8.02 22.03 -0.32
CA LEU A 85 7.59 23.41 -0.11
C LEU A 85 8.81 24.27 0.21
N ALA A 86 8.98 25.36 -0.53
CA ALA A 86 10.00 26.37 -0.28
C ALA A 86 9.37 27.76 -0.29
N VAL A 87 9.99 28.70 0.42
CA VAL A 87 9.65 30.13 0.32
C VAL A 87 10.64 30.76 -0.65
N ALA A 88 10.14 31.45 -1.66
CA ALA A 88 10.98 32.07 -2.68
C ALA A 88 11.83 33.20 -2.08
N GLU A 89 13.16 33.12 -2.17
CA GLU A 89 14.07 34.16 -1.68
C GLU A 89 14.14 35.40 -2.60
N GLU A 90 13.72 35.22 -3.85
CA GLU A 90 13.64 36.21 -4.93
C GLU A 90 12.47 35.89 -5.87
N ASP A 91 12.18 36.77 -6.81
CA ASP A 91 11.14 36.52 -7.82
C ASP A 91 11.62 35.40 -8.77
N ILE A 92 10.88 34.29 -8.80
CA ILE A 92 11.22 33.09 -9.60
C ILE A 92 10.08 32.75 -10.56
N VAL A 93 10.41 32.04 -11.64
CA VAL A 93 9.44 31.56 -12.63
C VAL A 93 9.73 30.11 -13.01
N PRO A 94 8.71 29.24 -13.12
CA PRO A 94 8.89 27.89 -13.61
C PRO A 94 9.17 27.92 -15.13
N ILE A 95 10.18 27.17 -15.57
CA ILE A 95 10.44 26.90 -16.99
C ILE A 95 10.43 25.39 -17.24
N LYS A 96 9.93 24.97 -18.41
CA LYS A 96 9.99 23.57 -18.83
C LYS A 96 11.32 23.26 -19.49
N GLU A 97 12.09 22.35 -18.91
CA GLU A 97 13.34 21.83 -19.45
C GLU A 97 13.32 20.30 -19.46
N LYS A 98 13.54 19.69 -20.64
CA LYS A 98 13.58 18.23 -20.83
C LYS A 98 12.41 17.48 -20.17
N SER A 99 11.19 17.98 -20.40
CA SER A 99 9.94 17.42 -19.87
C SER A 99 9.73 17.55 -18.35
N ARG A 100 10.49 18.43 -17.67
CA ARG A 100 10.31 18.74 -16.23
C ARG A 100 10.26 20.24 -15.99
N GLU A 101 9.65 20.61 -14.87
CA GLU A 101 9.50 22.01 -14.45
C GLU A 101 10.59 22.38 -13.44
N ILE A 102 11.28 23.49 -13.70
CA ILE A 102 12.40 24.00 -12.89
C ILE A 102 12.20 25.49 -12.62
N PHE A 103 12.47 25.93 -11.40
CA PHE A 103 12.39 27.35 -11.05
C PHE A 103 13.76 28.01 -11.26
N ILE A 104 13.75 29.17 -11.93
CA ILE A 104 14.91 30.05 -12.09
C ILE A 104 14.51 31.49 -11.73
N SER A 105 15.48 32.36 -11.46
CA SER A 105 15.17 33.76 -11.18
C SER A 105 14.54 34.44 -12.39
N LEU A 106 13.66 35.41 -12.13
CA LEU A 106 12.99 36.18 -13.17
C LEU A 106 14.01 36.95 -14.04
N GLU A 107 15.11 37.40 -13.45
CA GLU A 107 16.21 38.05 -14.18
C GLU A 107 16.93 37.07 -15.11
N GLU A 108 17.20 35.85 -14.64
CA GLU A 108 17.83 34.81 -15.46
C GLU A 108 16.92 34.40 -16.62
N ALA A 109 15.62 34.24 -16.37
CA ALA A 109 14.64 33.92 -17.40
C ALA A 109 14.56 35.00 -18.49
N ARG A 110 14.61 36.28 -18.10
CA ARG A 110 14.65 37.43 -19.01
C ARG A 110 15.94 37.44 -19.84
N THR A 111 17.08 37.21 -19.17
CA THR A 111 18.40 37.15 -19.81
C THR A 111 18.48 36.04 -20.85
N GLN A 112 17.95 34.86 -20.52
CA GLN A 112 17.90 33.70 -21.40
C GLN A 112 16.76 33.75 -22.44
N LYS A 113 15.96 34.84 -22.48
CA LYS A 113 14.79 35.02 -23.36
C LYS A 113 13.82 33.83 -23.30
N LYS A 114 13.65 33.24 -22.11
CA LYS A 114 12.68 32.17 -21.88
C LYS A 114 11.26 32.74 -21.92
N LYS A 115 10.29 31.91 -22.28
CA LYS A 115 8.88 32.29 -22.25
C LYS A 115 8.44 32.42 -20.79
N ILE A 116 8.05 33.62 -20.38
CA ILE A 116 7.54 33.92 -19.05
C ILE A 116 6.03 34.05 -19.15
N LYS A 117 5.31 33.38 -18.25
CA LYS A 117 3.88 33.57 -18.03
C LYS A 117 3.71 34.32 -16.71
N GLU A 118 3.15 35.53 -16.76
CA GLU A 118 3.04 36.39 -15.57
C GLU A 118 2.16 35.79 -14.47
N ASP A 119 1.21 34.92 -14.83
CA ASP A 119 0.37 34.16 -13.89
C ASP A 119 1.09 33.01 -13.18
N GLU A 120 2.28 32.62 -13.65
CA GLU A 120 3.11 31.56 -13.05
C GLU A 120 4.32 32.13 -12.27
N VAL A 121 4.48 33.46 -12.19
CA VAL A 121 5.58 34.10 -11.44
C VAL A 121 5.30 34.00 -9.95
N VAL A 122 6.25 33.41 -9.22
CA VAL A 122 6.25 33.35 -7.75
C VAL A 122 7.08 34.51 -7.24
N ARG A 123 6.45 35.39 -6.45
CA ARG A 123 7.13 36.57 -5.88
C ARG A 123 7.96 36.17 -4.67
N LYS A 124 8.99 36.97 -4.38
CA LYS A 124 9.75 36.85 -3.14
C LYS A 124 8.83 36.79 -1.91
N GLY A 125 9.02 35.78 -1.08
CA GLY A 125 8.23 35.54 0.12
C GLY A 125 6.98 34.68 -0.10
N GLU A 126 6.63 34.35 -1.34
CA GLU A 126 5.56 33.39 -1.64
C GLU A 126 6.07 31.96 -1.55
N VAL A 127 5.13 31.04 -1.27
CA VAL A 127 5.42 29.60 -1.17
C VAL A 127 5.32 28.96 -2.55
N CYS A 128 6.31 28.16 -2.91
CA CYS A 128 6.32 27.35 -4.14
C CYS A 128 6.63 25.88 -3.86
N LEU A 129 6.24 25.04 -4.81
CA LEU A 129 6.65 23.64 -4.84
C LEU A 129 7.89 23.53 -5.72
N VAL A 130 9.04 23.30 -5.10
CA VAL A 130 10.29 23.07 -5.83
C VAL A 130 10.51 21.58 -6.01
N THR A 131 10.98 21.20 -7.20
CA THR A 131 11.51 19.86 -7.42
C THR A 131 12.99 19.85 -7.10
N ASP A 132 13.48 18.85 -6.38
CA ASP A 132 14.91 18.76 -6.09
C ASP A 132 15.69 18.52 -7.38
N ARG A 133 16.26 19.59 -7.93
CA ARG A 133 17.41 19.51 -8.83
C ARG A 133 18.58 18.91 -8.06
N GLY A 134 18.73 17.58 -8.13
CA GLY A 134 19.97 16.89 -7.78
C GLY A 134 19.84 15.69 -6.84
N GLU A 135 18.80 15.60 -6.01
CA GLU A 135 18.71 14.51 -5.03
C GLU A 135 18.45 13.15 -5.67
N ARG A 136 17.81 13.02 -6.84
CA ARG A 136 17.63 11.70 -7.49
C ARG A 136 18.95 10.95 -7.78
N LYS A 137 20.07 11.67 -7.96
CA LYS A 137 21.40 11.03 -8.11
C LYS A 137 22.11 10.80 -6.77
N ALA A 138 21.71 11.50 -5.71
CA ALA A 138 22.31 11.39 -4.38
C ALA A 138 21.56 10.42 -3.45
N THR A 139 20.23 10.32 -3.57
CA THR A 139 19.36 9.44 -2.77
C THR A 139 19.09 8.08 -3.41
N GLY A 140 19.37 7.93 -4.72
CA GLY A 140 19.17 6.66 -5.43
C GLY A 140 17.70 6.27 -5.63
N SER A 141 16.76 7.20 -5.46
CA SER A 141 15.31 6.96 -5.59
C SER A 141 14.90 6.73 -7.05
N TYR A 142 15.18 5.53 -7.56
CA TYR A 142 14.72 5.02 -8.85
C TYR A 142 13.65 3.96 -8.62
N TYR A 143 12.47 4.18 -9.18
CA TYR A 143 11.37 3.25 -9.00
C TYR A 143 11.54 1.99 -9.85
N THR A 144 11.13 0.84 -9.30
CA THR A 144 11.16 -0.46 -9.96
C THR A 144 9.83 -0.66 -10.69
N PRO A 145 9.81 -0.77 -12.04
CA PRO A 145 8.57 -1.03 -12.79
C PRO A 145 7.75 -2.18 -12.20
N HIS A 146 6.43 -2.03 -12.16
CA HIS A 146 5.52 -2.97 -11.50
C HIS A 146 5.71 -4.43 -11.94
N TYR A 147 5.94 -4.68 -13.23
CA TYR A 147 6.18 -6.04 -13.72
C TYR A 147 7.44 -6.67 -13.13
N ILE A 148 8.46 -5.86 -12.80
CA ILE A 148 9.68 -6.31 -12.15
C ILE A 148 9.40 -6.59 -10.67
N VAL A 149 8.69 -5.69 -9.98
CA VAL A 149 8.29 -5.90 -8.57
C VAL A 149 7.52 -7.20 -8.43
N LYS A 150 6.46 -7.36 -9.22
CA LYS A 150 5.63 -8.58 -9.25
C LYS A 150 6.46 -9.83 -9.51
N TYR A 151 7.31 -9.80 -10.54
CA TYR A 151 8.18 -10.92 -10.86
C TYR A 151 9.09 -11.29 -9.69
N ILE A 152 9.74 -10.31 -9.05
CA ILE A 152 10.62 -10.56 -7.91
C ILE A 152 9.84 -11.17 -6.74
N VAL A 153 8.67 -10.60 -6.40
CA VAL A 153 7.84 -11.10 -5.30
C VAL A 153 7.38 -12.53 -5.57
N GLU A 154 6.84 -12.82 -6.75
CA GLU A 154 6.37 -14.17 -7.12
C GLU A 154 7.50 -15.21 -7.07
N ASN A 155 8.70 -14.86 -7.57
CA ASN A 155 9.84 -15.78 -7.57
C ASN A 155 10.54 -15.90 -6.21
N THR A 156 10.26 -15.00 -5.26
CA THR A 156 10.84 -15.04 -3.91
C THR A 156 9.89 -15.70 -2.92
N LEU A 157 8.63 -15.26 -2.87
CA LEU A 157 7.63 -15.77 -1.94
C LEU A 157 6.96 -17.05 -2.43
N GLY A 158 6.82 -17.24 -3.75
CA GLY A 158 6.21 -18.45 -4.32
C GLY A 158 6.87 -19.74 -3.83
N PRO A 159 8.20 -19.91 -3.99
CA PRO A 159 8.89 -21.11 -3.50
C PRO A 159 8.74 -21.33 -1.99
N LEU A 160 8.70 -20.26 -1.20
CA LEU A 160 8.55 -20.33 0.26
C LEU A 160 7.16 -20.82 0.67
N ILE A 161 6.11 -20.33 0.01
CA ILE A 161 4.74 -20.80 0.24
C ILE A 161 4.58 -22.26 -0.19
N GLU A 162 5.19 -22.65 -1.31
CA GLU A 162 5.16 -24.02 -1.79
C GLU A 162 5.85 -25.00 -0.82
N GLU A 163 6.98 -24.61 -0.23
CA GLU A 163 7.65 -25.39 0.81
C GLU A 163 6.74 -25.61 2.04
N LYS A 164 6.06 -24.55 2.49
CA LYS A 164 5.10 -24.63 3.59
C LYS A 164 3.90 -25.52 3.27
N ARG A 165 3.35 -25.42 2.05
CA ARG A 165 2.26 -26.30 1.58
C ARG A 165 2.69 -27.77 1.60
N LYS A 166 3.89 -28.09 1.09
CA LYS A 166 4.44 -29.45 1.11
C LYS A 166 4.58 -30.00 2.52
N LYS A 167 5.18 -29.23 3.43
CA LYS A 167 5.34 -29.62 4.84
C LYS A 167 3.99 -29.95 5.50
N VAL A 168 2.98 -29.11 5.31
CA VAL A 168 1.62 -29.35 5.85
C VAL A 168 0.98 -30.56 5.16
N GLY A 169 1.15 -30.71 3.85
CA GLY A 169 0.67 -31.85 3.07
C GLY A 169 1.26 -33.19 3.52
N GLU A 170 2.55 -33.22 3.84
CA GLU A 170 3.24 -34.38 4.44
C GLU A 170 2.64 -34.72 5.81
N GLY A 171 2.47 -33.73 6.69
CA GLY A 171 1.84 -33.92 8.00
C GLY A 171 0.42 -34.50 7.89
N ILE A 172 -0.38 -33.99 6.95
CA ILE A 172 -1.74 -34.50 6.68
C ILE A 172 -1.70 -35.97 6.23
N ARG A 173 -0.75 -36.35 5.37
CA ARG A 173 -0.58 -37.74 4.92
C ARG A 173 -0.25 -38.66 6.09
N GLU A 174 0.67 -38.25 6.95
CA GLU A 174 1.05 -39.02 8.14
C GLU A 174 -0.14 -39.24 9.08
N VAL A 175 -0.91 -38.18 9.36
CA VAL A 175 -2.10 -38.29 10.21
C VAL A 175 -3.17 -39.18 9.55
N LYS A 176 -3.38 -39.07 8.23
CA LYS A 176 -4.30 -39.95 7.49
C LYS A 176 -3.90 -41.43 7.57
N GLU A 177 -2.61 -41.75 7.52
CA GLU A 177 -2.14 -43.13 7.72
C GLU A 177 -2.35 -43.62 9.16
N LYS A 178 -2.19 -42.77 10.17
CA LYS A 178 -2.52 -43.10 11.57
C LYS A 178 -4.02 -43.38 11.74
N ILE A 179 -4.89 -42.58 11.12
CA ILE A 179 -6.36 -42.77 11.15
C ILE A 179 -6.77 -44.14 10.58
N LYS A 180 -6.16 -44.58 9.47
CA LYS A 180 -6.46 -45.89 8.84
C LYS A 180 -6.27 -47.05 9.81
N ASN A 181 -5.27 -46.96 10.68
CA ASN A 181 -4.88 -48.03 11.62
C ASN A 181 -5.54 -47.89 13.01
N ALA A 182 -6.16 -46.74 13.31
CA ALA A 182 -6.73 -46.43 14.62
C ALA A 182 -8.21 -46.85 14.76
N ARG A 183 -8.63 -47.16 16.00
CA ARG A 183 -10.02 -47.48 16.36
C ARG A 183 -10.44 -46.75 17.63
N GLY A 184 -11.75 -46.58 17.83
CA GLY A 184 -12.28 -46.04 19.09
C GLY A 184 -11.81 -44.62 19.39
N GLN A 185 -11.28 -44.39 20.60
CA GLN A 185 -10.82 -43.08 21.05
C GLN A 185 -9.61 -42.56 20.26
N ASP A 186 -8.68 -43.44 19.86
CA ASP A 186 -7.50 -43.06 19.09
C ASP A 186 -7.86 -42.48 17.72
N ARG A 187 -8.91 -43.03 17.09
CA ARG A 187 -9.40 -42.49 15.81
C ARG A 187 -9.95 -41.07 15.95
N LYS A 188 -10.76 -40.82 16.98
CA LYS A 188 -11.30 -39.47 17.26
C LYS A 188 -10.19 -38.46 17.55
N PHE A 189 -9.13 -38.90 18.22
CA PHE A 189 -7.94 -38.09 18.46
C PHE A 189 -7.27 -37.68 17.15
N TYR A 190 -6.97 -38.64 16.26
CA TYR A 190 -6.34 -38.34 14.97
C TYR A 190 -7.23 -37.56 14.00
N GLU A 191 -8.56 -37.73 14.05
CA GLU A 191 -9.49 -36.89 13.29
C GLU A 191 -9.43 -35.41 13.72
N LYS A 192 -9.22 -35.16 15.02
CA LYS A 192 -8.97 -33.80 15.53
C LYS A 192 -7.60 -33.29 15.10
N GLU A 193 -6.54 -34.09 15.26
CA GLU A 193 -5.17 -33.77 14.82
C GLU A 193 -5.11 -33.43 13.32
N LEU A 194 -5.89 -34.14 12.48
CA LEU A 194 -5.99 -33.87 11.05
C LEU A 194 -6.57 -32.48 10.79
N LYS A 195 -7.67 -32.12 11.46
CA LYS A 195 -8.29 -30.80 11.30
C LYS A 195 -7.37 -29.67 11.75
N ASP A 196 -6.65 -29.88 12.85
CA ASP A 196 -5.68 -28.92 13.37
C ASP A 196 -4.51 -28.75 12.37
N THR A 197 -4.04 -29.86 11.78
CA THR A 197 -2.96 -29.84 10.77
C THR A 197 -3.42 -29.17 9.46
N GLU A 198 -4.64 -29.45 8.99
CA GLU A 198 -5.23 -28.79 7.81
C GLU A 198 -5.34 -27.27 8.01
N SER A 199 -5.67 -26.83 9.23
CA SER A 199 -5.77 -25.41 9.57
C SER A 199 -4.40 -24.73 9.75
N SER A 200 -3.34 -25.50 10.05
CA SER A 200 -2.00 -24.94 10.32
C SER A 200 -1.34 -24.27 9.11
N LEU A 201 -1.81 -24.51 7.88
CA LEU A 201 -1.28 -23.80 6.71
C LEU A 201 -1.49 -22.28 6.82
N VAL A 202 -2.62 -21.87 7.38
CA VAL A 202 -2.92 -20.45 7.62
C VAL A 202 -1.85 -19.83 8.51
N ASP A 203 -1.55 -20.49 9.63
CA ASP A 203 -0.52 -20.05 10.58
C ASP A 203 0.88 -20.06 9.96
N GLU A 204 1.18 -21.07 9.13
CA GLU A 204 2.44 -21.16 8.39
C GLU A 204 2.59 -20.01 7.39
N ILE A 205 1.55 -19.62 6.65
CA ILE A 205 1.57 -18.46 5.75
C ILE A 205 1.76 -17.17 6.56
N LEU A 206 1.01 -16.97 7.64
CA LEU A 206 1.12 -15.78 8.51
C LEU A 206 2.44 -15.71 9.31
N SER A 207 3.19 -16.81 9.35
CA SER A 207 4.53 -16.84 9.95
C SER A 207 5.61 -16.21 9.04
N VAL A 208 5.35 -16.06 7.73
CA VAL A 208 6.30 -15.46 6.79
C VAL A 208 6.59 -14.01 7.20
N LYS A 209 7.87 -13.62 7.18
CA LYS A 209 8.32 -12.26 7.47
C LYS A 209 9.00 -11.66 6.25
N VAL A 210 8.48 -10.55 5.76
CA VAL A 210 8.99 -9.78 4.63
C VAL A 210 9.51 -8.45 5.17
N LEU A 211 10.78 -8.16 4.92
CA LEU A 211 11.43 -6.91 5.30
C LEU A 211 11.92 -6.19 4.05
N ASP A 212 11.49 -4.94 3.85
CA ASP A 212 12.12 -4.02 2.91
C ASP A 212 12.86 -2.92 3.69
N PRO A 213 14.21 -2.94 3.71
CA PRO A 213 15.02 -2.02 4.52
C PRO A 213 15.19 -0.62 3.91
N ALA A 214 14.67 -0.38 2.70
CA ALA A 214 14.68 0.91 2.02
C ALA A 214 13.42 1.04 1.15
N MET A 215 12.26 0.95 1.80
CA MET A 215 11.00 0.66 1.13
C MET A 215 10.50 1.75 0.19
N GLY A 216 10.94 2.99 0.37
CA GLY A 216 10.50 4.14 -0.42
C GLY A 216 8.98 4.24 -0.46
N SER A 217 8.40 4.10 -1.65
CA SER A 217 6.95 4.12 -1.87
C SER A 217 6.21 2.82 -1.48
N GLY A 218 6.92 1.84 -0.93
CA GLY A 218 6.35 0.60 -0.39
C GLY A 218 5.93 -0.44 -1.43
N HIS A 219 6.23 -0.26 -2.72
CA HIS A 219 5.69 -1.12 -3.78
C HIS A 219 6.01 -2.62 -3.62
N PHE A 220 7.20 -2.98 -3.13
CA PHE A 220 7.52 -4.38 -2.82
C PHE A 220 6.66 -4.91 -1.66
N LEU A 221 6.49 -4.13 -0.60
CA LEU A 221 5.67 -4.52 0.56
C LEU A 221 4.20 -4.66 0.18
N VAL A 222 3.70 -3.77 -0.68
CA VAL A 222 2.34 -3.81 -1.23
C VAL A 222 2.12 -5.07 -2.06
N GLU A 223 3.02 -5.35 -3.00
CA GLU A 223 2.90 -6.54 -3.84
C GLU A 223 3.06 -7.84 -3.03
N ALA A 224 3.98 -7.85 -2.05
CA ALA A 224 4.13 -8.96 -1.11
C ALA A 224 2.86 -9.18 -0.28
N THR A 225 2.22 -8.09 0.18
CA THR A 225 0.95 -8.15 0.90
C THR A 225 -0.12 -8.80 0.03
N ASP A 226 -0.27 -8.33 -1.20
CA ASP A 226 -1.25 -8.84 -2.16
C ASP A 226 -1.00 -10.31 -2.51
N PHE A 227 0.27 -10.69 -2.68
CA PHE A 227 0.67 -12.08 -2.92
C PHE A 227 0.27 -12.98 -1.75
N LEU A 228 0.69 -12.64 -0.52
CA LEU A 228 0.42 -13.45 0.67
C LEU A 228 -1.08 -13.48 1.02
N ALA A 229 -1.81 -12.39 0.80
CA ALA A 229 -3.26 -12.34 1.03
C ALA A 229 -4.01 -13.30 0.08
N ARG A 230 -3.60 -13.37 -1.19
CA ARG A 230 -4.14 -14.35 -2.14
C ARG A 230 -3.83 -15.79 -1.70
N GLU A 231 -2.59 -16.07 -1.29
CA GLU A 231 -2.22 -17.40 -0.81
C GLU A 231 -2.95 -17.81 0.48
N LEU A 232 -3.17 -16.86 1.39
CA LEU A 232 -3.97 -17.06 2.60
C LEU A 232 -5.42 -17.42 2.27
N LEU A 233 -6.05 -16.71 1.34
CA LEU A 233 -7.42 -17.00 0.90
C LEU A 233 -7.53 -18.36 0.21
N LYS A 234 -6.53 -18.74 -0.60
CA LYS A 234 -6.47 -20.09 -1.18
C LYS A 234 -6.39 -21.18 -0.12
N ALA A 235 -5.59 -20.95 0.94
CA ALA A 235 -5.49 -21.89 2.07
C ALA A 235 -6.82 -22.02 2.82
N LEU A 236 -7.52 -20.90 3.07
CA LEU A 236 -8.85 -20.89 3.71
C LEU A 236 -9.94 -21.51 2.84
N GLY A 237 -9.85 -21.31 1.52
CA GLY A 237 -10.75 -21.91 0.53
C GLY A 237 -10.54 -23.41 0.32
N GLY A 238 -9.51 -24.00 0.95
CA GLY A 238 -9.21 -25.42 0.87
C GLY A 238 -8.63 -25.85 -0.47
N GLU A 239 -7.88 -24.97 -1.16
CA GLU A 239 -7.17 -25.37 -2.37
C GLU A 239 -6.22 -26.54 -2.10
N PRO A 240 -6.07 -27.49 -3.05
CA PRO A 240 -5.19 -28.63 -2.90
C PRO A 240 -3.75 -28.21 -2.54
N LEU A 241 -3.16 -28.93 -1.58
CA LEU A 241 -1.79 -28.67 -1.09
C LEU A 241 -0.70 -29.12 -2.05
N GLU A 242 -1.06 -29.84 -3.12
CA GLU A 242 -0.16 -30.24 -4.19
C GLU A 242 -0.81 -29.97 -5.54
N GLU A 243 0.00 -29.48 -6.49
CA GLU A 243 -0.40 -29.50 -7.90
C GLU A 243 -0.55 -30.96 -8.37
N PRO A 244 -1.61 -31.30 -9.14
CA PRO A 244 -1.73 -32.63 -9.73
C PRO A 244 -0.46 -32.92 -10.54
N SER A 245 0.25 -34.00 -10.21
CA SER A 245 1.48 -34.41 -10.90
C SER A 245 1.19 -34.68 -12.38
N GLY A 246 1.39 -33.67 -13.22
CA GLY A 246 1.09 -33.73 -14.64
C GLY A 246 1.47 -32.41 -15.28
N LYS A 247 2.26 -32.47 -16.36
CA LYS A 247 2.72 -31.33 -17.18
C LYS A 247 1.69 -30.20 -17.20
N THR A 248 2.17 -28.97 -17.01
CA THR A 248 1.47 -27.71 -17.28
C THR A 248 0.92 -27.72 -18.71
N VAL A 249 -0.24 -28.33 -18.89
CA VAL A 249 -1.16 -27.95 -19.94
C VAL A 249 -1.98 -26.89 -19.25
N VAL A 250 -1.74 -25.63 -19.63
CA VAL A 250 -2.74 -24.58 -19.43
C VAL A 250 -3.95 -25.03 -20.25
N ARG A 251 -4.78 -25.87 -19.65
CA ARG A 251 -6.08 -26.18 -20.18
C ARG A 251 -6.95 -25.09 -19.62
N GLU A 252 -7.05 -23.99 -20.37
CA GLU A 252 -8.19 -23.09 -20.26
C GLU A 252 -9.43 -23.96 -20.44
N VAL A 253 -9.98 -24.42 -19.32
CA VAL A 253 -11.39 -24.78 -19.28
C VAL A 253 -12.07 -23.45 -19.03
N PRO A 254 -12.85 -22.92 -19.98
CA PRO A 254 -13.70 -21.78 -19.69
C PRO A 254 -14.77 -22.28 -18.73
N ASP A 255 -14.51 -22.15 -17.43
CA ASP A 255 -15.59 -21.95 -16.48
C ASP A 255 -16.21 -20.59 -16.83
N PRO A 256 -17.49 -20.52 -17.27
CA PRO A 256 -18.14 -19.24 -17.55
C PRO A 256 -18.20 -18.31 -16.32
N TYR A 257 -17.80 -18.79 -15.13
CA TYR A 257 -17.72 -18.04 -13.89
C TYR A 257 -16.34 -18.04 -13.19
N GLY A 258 -15.31 -18.66 -13.76
CA GLY A 258 -13.94 -18.69 -13.20
C GLY A 258 -13.83 -19.21 -11.75
N PRO A 259 -12.62 -19.30 -11.17
CA PRO A 259 -12.51 -19.32 -9.71
C PRO A 259 -13.19 -18.04 -9.20
N LYS A 260 -14.21 -18.17 -8.34
CA LYS A 260 -14.91 -17.02 -7.75
C LYS A 260 -13.85 -16.05 -7.25
N GLN A 261 -13.82 -14.84 -7.83
CA GLN A 261 -12.96 -13.79 -7.31
C GLN A 261 -13.32 -13.62 -5.82
N PRO A 262 -12.32 -13.52 -4.92
CA PRO A 262 -12.59 -13.30 -3.51
C PRO A 262 -13.53 -12.11 -3.34
N GLU A 263 -14.47 -12.19 -2.42
CA GLU A 263 -15.31 -11.03 -2.10
C GLU A 263 -14.40 -9.88 -1.62
N GLU A 264 -14.77 -8.63 -1.90
CA GLU A 264 -13.94 -7.47 -1.53
C GLU A 264 -13.67 -7.39 -0.02
N GLU A 265 -14.57 -7.93 0.81
CA GLU A 265 -14.38 -8.02 2.25
C GLU A 265 -13.32 -9.06 2.64
N ASP A 266 -13.33 -10.24 2.00
CA ASP A 266 -12.36 -11.31 2.25
C ASP A 266 -10.93 -10.87 1.95
N ILE A 267 -10.73 -10.21 0.80
CA ILE A 267 -9.40 -9.72 0.41
C ILE A 267 -8.93 -8.58 1.32
N ARG A 268 -9.83 -7.71 1.79
CA ARG A 268 -9.49 -6.63 2.74
C ARG A 268 -9.08 -7.21 4.09
N TRP A 269 -9.83 -8.19 4.60
CA TRP A 269 -9.47 -8.90 5.82
C TRP A 269 -8.11 -9.60 5.67
N ALA A 270 -7.89 -10.35 4.59
CA ALA A 270 -6.64 -11.07 4.36
C ALA A 270 -5.43 -10.14 4.27
N ARG A 271 -5.57 -9.00 3.56
CA ARG A 271 -4.53 -7.96 3.51
C ARG A 271 -4.20 -7.43 4.90
N ARG A 272 -5.21 -7.13 5.73
CA ARG A 272 -5.00 -6.65 7.10
C ARG A 272 -4.19 -7.63 7.93
N GLU A 273 -4.57 -8.91 7.93
CA GLU A 273 -3.84 -9.95 8.67
C GLU A 273 -2.39 -10.07 8.22
N VAL A 274 -2.16 -10.01 6.91
CA VAL A 274 -0.82 -10.07 6.32
C VAL A 274 0.01 -8.85 6.70
N VAL A 275 -0.53 -7.63 6.57
CA VAL A 275 0.20 -6.41 6.94
C VAL A 275 0.61 -6.45 8.41
N GLU A 276 -0.31 -6.80 9.31
CA GLU A 276 -0.07 -6.81 10.75
C GLU A 276 1.00 -7.83 11.17
N LYS A 277 1.04 -8.98 10.51
CA LYS A 277 1.88 -10.12 10.94
C LYS A 277 3.13 -10.30 10.10
N CYS A 278 3.10 -10.00 8.82
CA CYS A 278 4.11 -10.43 7.86
C CYS A 278 4.99 -9.31 7.32
N ILE A 279 4.51 -8.07 7.28
CA ILE A 279 5.10 -7.00 6.46
C ILE A 279 5.83 -5.99 7.35
N PHE A 280 7.10 -5.75 7.03
CA PHE A 280 7.96 -4.83 7.77
C PHE A 280 8.70 -3.93 6.78
N GLY A 281 8.65 -2.62 7.03
CA GLY A 281 9.28 -1.61 6.19
C GLY A 281 10.16 -0.68 7.00
N VAL A 282 11.29 -0.31 6.42
CA VAL A 282 12.18 0.73 6.97
C VAL A 282 12.50 1.70 5.84
N ASP A 283 12.45 2.99 6.15
CA ASP A 283 12.94 4.02 5.26
C ASP A 283 13.59 5.17 6.05
N LEU A 284 14.50 5.88 5.41
CA LEU A 284 15.12 7.07 5.99
C LEU A 284 14.16 8.26 5.98
N ASN A 285 13.26 8.33 4.99
CA ASN A 285 12.28 9.39 4.87
C ASN A 285 11.07 9.10 5.76
N PRO A 286 10.76 9.94 6.77
CA PRO A 286 9.61 9.74 7.63
C PRO A 286 8.28 9.65 6.88
N LEU A 287 8.14 10.36 5.74
CA LEU A 287 6.92 10.28 4.93
C LEU A 287 6.69 8.89 4.32
N ALA A 288 7.75 8.10 4.08
CA ALA A 288 7.61 6.73 3.55
C ALA A 288 7.10 5.78 4.62
N VAL A 289 7.40 6.09 5.89
CA VAL A 289 7.06 5.27 7.06
C VAL A 289 5.58 5.42 7.43
N GLU A 290 5.02 6.61 7.20
CA GLU A 290 3.59 6.90 7.35
C GLU A 290 2.73 6.25 6.26
#